data_AF-A0A810L355-F1
#
_entry.id   AF-A0A810L355-F1
#
_cell.length_a   1.000
_cell.length_b   1.000
_cell.length_c   1.000
_cell.angle_alpha   90.00
_cell.angle_beta   90.00
_cell.angle_gamma   90.00
#
_symmetry.space_group_name_H-M   'P 1'
#
loop_
_entity.id
_entity.type
_entity.pdbx_description
1 polymer ?
#
loop_
_entity_poly.entity_id
_entity_poly.type
_entity_poly.pdbx_seq_one_letter_code
_entity_poly.pdbx_strand_id
1 'polypeptide(L)' 'MALDWDDLAAVVELADAELRALRGAVAARDVDAMSVAGERLRVVSVTARQFVRVLAARERGGW' A
#
# COMPACT_ATOMS: atom_id res chain seq x y z
N MET A 1 20.52 -2.92 -0.03
CA MET A 1 19.41 -3.76 -0.50
C MET A 1 18.68 -2.97 -1.57
N ALA A 2 18.53 -3.50 -2.78
CA ALA A 2 17.90 -2.78 -3.87
C ALA A 2 16.42 -3.14 -3.91
N LEU A 3 15.56 -2.12 -4.05
CA LEU A 3 14.12 -2.26 -4.18
C LEU A 3 13.78 -2.98 -5.50
N ASP A 4 12.85 -3.94 -5.48
CA ASP A 4 12.39 -4.64 -6.69
C ASP A 4 10.86 -4.81 -6.79
N TRP A 5 10.40 -5.62 -7.75
CA TRP A 5 8.98 -5.87 -7.99
C TRP A 5 8.33 -6.78 -6.94
N ASP A 6 9.10 -7.62 -6.24
CA ASP A 6 8.59 -8.45 -5.14
C ASP A 6 8.31 -7.60 -3.91
N ASP A 7 9.13 -6.57 -3.66
CA ASP A 7 8.84 -5.56 -2.64
C ASP A 7 7.53 -4.79 -2.97
N LEU A 8 7.24 -4.53 -4.26
CA LEU A 8 5.95 -3.93 -4.66
C LEU A 8 4.78 -4.90 -4.41
N ALA A 9 4.97 -6.20 -4.65
CA ALA A 9 3.96 -7.21 -4.36
C ALA A 9 3.60 -7.21 -2.86
N ALA A 10 4.60 -7.09 -1.96
CA ALA A 10 4.36 -6.97 -0.52
C ALA A 10 3.53 -5.72 -0.15
N VAL A 11 3.75 -4.58 -0.84
CA VAL A 11 2.93 -3.37 -0.65
C VAL A 11 1.48 -3.61 -1.09
N VAL A 12 1.26 -4.36 -2.16
CA VAL A 12 -0.08 -4.74 -2.63
C VAL A 12 -0.79 -5.66 -1.65
N GLU A 13 -0.08 -6.65 -1.09
CA GLU A 13 -0.63 -7.54 -0.05
C GLU A 13 -1.06 -6.77 1.19
N LEU A 14 -0.25 -5.78 1.62
CA LEU A 14 -0.59 -4.88 2.71
C LEU A 14 -1.85 -4.04 2.38
N ALA A 15 -1.96 -3.55 1.15
CA ALA A 15 -3.15 -2.81 0.71
C ALA A 15 -4.42 -3.68 0.82
N ASP A 16 -4.35 -4.94 0.37
CA ASP A 16 -5.50 -5.84 0.42
C ASP A 16 -5.89 -6.20 1.86
N ALA A 17 -4.92 -6.39 2.75
CA ALA A 17 -5.18 -6.61 4.17
C ALA A 17 -5.91 -5.42 4.81
N GLU A 18 -5.47 -4.18 4.54
CA GLU A 18 -6.10 -2.97 5.07
C GLU A 18 -7.48 -2.72 4.44
N LEU A 19 -7.70 -3.08 3.17
CA LEU A 19 -9.03 -3.06 2.54
C LEU A 19 -9.99 -4.07 3.20
N ARG A 20 -9.51 -5.26 3.54
CA ARG A 20 -10.30 -6.26 4.29
C ARG A 20 -10.64 -5.76 5.69
N ALA A 21 -9.68 -5.14 6.39
CA ALA A 21 -9.92 -4.51 7.69
C ALA A 21 -10.97 -3.40 7.61
N LEU A 22 -10.87 -2.51 6.61
CA LEU A 22 -11.84 -1.44 6.37
C LEU A 22 -13.24 -2.00 6.10
N ARG A 23 -13.38 -3.05 5.27
CA ARG A 23 -14.67 -3.71 5.03
C ARG A 23 -15.28 -4.26 6.32
N GLY A 24 -14.46 -4.87 7.18
CA GLY A 24 -14.88 -5.33 8.50
C GLY A 24 -15.36 -4.20 9.39
N ALA A 25 -14.59 -3.11 9.45
CA ALA A 25 -14.95 -1.91 10.23
C ALA A 25 -16.28 -1.29 9.75
N VAL A 26 -16.47 -1.15 8.43
CA VAL A 26 -17.72 -0.67 7.82
C VAL A 26 -18.90 -1.56 8.22
N ALA A 27 -18.76 -2.88 8.13
CA ALA A 27 -19.80 -3.83 8.52
C ALA A 27 -20.16 -3.72 10.02
N ALA A 28 -19.14 -3.50 10.87
CA ALA A 28 -19.30 -3.28 12.30
C ALA A 28 -19.79 -1.86 12.67
N ARG A 29 -19.84 -0.93 11.70
CA ARG A 29 -20.06 0.51 11.92
C ARG A 29 -19.09 1.13 12.92
N ASP A 30 -17.86 0.61 12.98
CA ASP A 30 -16.80 1.09 13.85
C ASP A 30 -16.04 2.23 13.17
N VAL A 31 -16.33 3.47 13.58
CA VAL A 31 -15.77 4.69 12.97
C VAL A 31 -14.28 4.83 13.26
N ASP A 32 -13.82 4.41 14.43
CA ASP A 32 -12.40 4.50 14.81
C ASP A 32 -11.58 3.52 13.97
N ALA A 33 -12.06 2.28 13.83
CA ALA A 33 -11.42 1.29 12.96
C ALA A 33 -11.43 1.72 11.48
N MET A 34 -12.51 2.34 10.99
CA MET A 34 -12.55 2.91 9.64
C MET A 34 -11.51 4.01 9.44
N SER A 35 -11.35 4.90 10.42
CA SER A 35 -10.36 5.98 10.39
C SER A 35 -8.92 5.42 10.34
N VAL A 36 -8.62 4.45 11.20
CA VAL A 36 -7.30 3.78 11.24
C VAL A 36 -6.99 3.08 9.92
N ALA A 37 -7.91 2.25 9.41
CA ALA A 37 -7.71 1.55 8.14
C ALA A 37 -7.60 2.53 6.96
N GLY A 38 -8.37 3.63 6.97
CA GLY A 38 -8.30 4.69 5.97
C GLY A 38 -6.94 5.40 5.94
N GLU A 39 -6.38 5.76 7.10
CA GLU A 39 -5.06 6.38 7.18
C GLU A 39 -3.96 5.43 6.74
N ARG A 40 -4.04 4.15 7.12
CA ARG A 40 -3.09 3.12 6.67
C ARG A 40 -3.14 2.93 5.16
N LEU A 41 -4.33 2.87 4.56
CA LEU A 41 -4.49 2.79 3.10
C LEU A 41 -3.91 4.00 2.39
N ARG A 42 -4.02 5.21 2.98
CA ARG A 42 -3.38 6.42 2.45
C ARG A 42 -1.86 6.28 2.42
N VAL A 43 -1.26 5.79 3.51
CA VAL A 43 0.19 5.53 3.59
C VAL A 43 0.61 4.51 2.53
N VAL A 44 -0.09 3.37 2.46
CA VAL A 44 0.18 2.32 1.47
C VAL A 44 0.10 2.85 0.03
N SER A 45 -0.90 3.68 -0.29
CA SER A 45 -1.05 4.31 -1.61
C SER A 45 0.08 5.27 -1.95
N VAL A 46 0.60 6.03 -0.97
CA VAL A 46 1.78 6.88 -1.18
C VAL A 46 3.01 6.02 -1.43
N THR A 47 3.24 5.00 -0.59
CA THR A 47 4.36 4.08 -0.70
C THR A 47 4.37 3.39 -2.06
N ALA A 48 3.25 2.81 -2.51
CA ALA A 48 3.12 2.14 -3.81
C ALA A 48 3.48 3.08 -4.97
N ARG A 49 3.05 4.35 -4.94
CA ARG A 49 3.39 5.33 -5.98
C ARG A 49 4.88 5.66 -6.00
N GLN A 50 5.53 5.77 -4.84
CA GLN A 50 6.98 6.00 -4.79
C GLN A 50 7.75 4.78 -5.28
N PHE A 51 7.30 3.58 -4.92
CA PHE A 51 7.82 2.32 -5.44
C PHE A 51 7.82 2.27 -6.97
N VAL A 52 6.66 2.49 -7.58
CA VAL A 52 6.52 2.49 -9.04
C VAL A 52 7.42 3.54 -9.69
N ARG A 53 7.57 4.72 -9.09
CA ARG A 53 8.48 5.76 -9.59
C ARG A 53 9.94 5.31 -9.57
N VAL A 54 10.38 4.70 -8.47
CA VAL A 54 11.76 4.21 -8.32
C VAL A 54 12.04 3.07 -9.32
N LEU A 55 11.14 2.10 -9.41
CA LEU A 55 11.28 0.97 -10.34
C LEU A 55 11.30 1.45 -11.81
N ALA A 56 10.38 2.33 -12.19
CA ALA A 56 10.35 2.91 -13.53
C ALA A 56 11.57 3.81 -13.84
N ALA A 57 12.14 4.47 -12.84
CA ALA A 57 13.39 5.23 -13.01
C ALA A 57 14.57 4.29 -13.24
N ARG A 58 14.62 3.16 -12.51
CA ARG A 58 15.66 2.13 -12.67
C ARG A 58 15.65 1.51 -14.06
N GLU A 59 14.47 1.12 -14.56
CA GLU A 59 14.32 0.52 -15.91
C GLU A 59 14.76 1.46 -17.03
N ARG A 60 14.60 2.78 -16.83
CA ARG A 60 15.04 3.82 -17.79
C ARG A 60 16.50 4.23 -17.64
N GLY A 61 17.08 4.01 -16.46
CA GLY A 61 18.35 4.61 -16.06
C GLY A 61 19.55 3.67 -16.02
N GLY A 62 19.35 2.34 -16.01
CA GLY A 62 20.43 1.35 -16.11
C GLY A 62 21.66 1.63 -15.23
N TRP A 63 21.48 1.64 -13.90
CA TRP A 63 22.57 1.62 -12.93
C TRP A 63 22.55 0.30 -12.16
#